data_AF-A0A9X2GSA8-F1
#
_entry.id   AF-A0A9X2GSA8-F1
#
_cell.length_a   1.000
_cell.length_b   1.000
_cell.length_c   1.000
_cell.angle_alpha   90.00
_cell.angle_beta   90.00
_cell.angle_gamma   90.00
#
_symmetry.space_group_name_H-M   'P 1'
#
loop_
_entity.id
_entity.type
_entity.pdbx_description
1 polymer ?
#
loop_
_entity_poly.entity_id
_entity_poly.type
_entity_poly.pdbx_seq_one_letter_code
_entity_poly.pdbx_strand_id
1 'polypeptide(L)'
;MNDDYRTLRPLDDAARRAWLRERFPQGMSGHWWNTMVELAEQHSARPPITSEPERLQQLRFACSLLDLGVEQGLHPVFAVQWAARLAQRELRYGTNAATLPETLTPDGVAHLALSLLAVPYAEAEALTERGKALLATLAEDASPGERGMLLDSQPDEDLDKAARIDHMISPLEPLAAHIRDAGLSAEVRRWLDVLRYLN
;
A
#
# COMPACT_ATOMS: atom_id res chain seq x y z
N MET A 1 18.84 -11.29 -6.03
CA MET A 1 17.39 -11.10 -5.81
C MET A 1 16.63 -12.42 -5.71
N ASN A 2 16.60 -13.28 -6.74
CA ASN A 2 15.95 -14.60 -6.61
C ASN A 2 16.63 -15.48 -5.54
N ASP A 3 17.95 -15.36 -5.39
CA ASP A 3 18.69 -16.07 -4.33
C ASP A 3 18.43 -15.47 -2.94
N ASP A 4 18.39 -14.14 -2.80
CA ASP A 4 18.05 -13.46 -1.53
C ASP A 4 16.64 -13.87 -1.05
N TYR A 5 15.68 -13.92 -1.98
CA TYR A 5 14.31 -14.39 -1.71
C TYR A 5 14.28 -15.84 -1.21
N ARG A 6 14.99 -16.75 -1.89
CA ARG A 6 15.09 -18.16 -1.48
C ARG A 6 15.74 -18.31 -0.11
N THR A 7 16.72 -17.47 0.21
CA THR A 7 17.39 -17.45 1.52
C THR A 7 16.49 -16.92 2.63
N LEU A 8 15.71 -15.86 2.37
CA LEU A 8 14.87 -15.22 3.40
C LEU A 8 13.59 -16.01 3.71
N ARG A 9 12.99 -16.65 2.70
CA ARG A 9 11.71 -17.37 2.81
C ARG A 9 11.64 -18.40 3.96
N PRO A 10 12.64 -19.28 4.17
CA PRO A 10 12.58 -20.29 5.24
C PRO A 10 12.92 -19.74 6.63
N LEU A 11 13.48 -18.55 6.75
CA LEU A 11 13.89 -17.96 8.03
C LEU A 11 12.66 -17.48 8.80
N ASP A 12 12.74 -17.38 10.12
CA ASP A 12 11.75 -16.67 10.95
C ASP A 12 12.02 -15.15 10.96
N ASP A 13 11.15 -14.36 11.58
CA ASP A 13 11.24 -12.89 11.56
C ASP A 13 12.55 -12.36 12.17
N ALA A 14 13.03 -12.98 13.25
CA ALA A 14 14.26 -12.58 13.92
C ALA A 14 15.49 -12.88 13.06
N ALA A 15 15.54 -14.08 12.48
CA ALA A 15 16.60 -14.51 11.58
C ALA A 15 16.60 -13.72 10.26
N ARG A 16 15.42 -13.40 9.70
CA ARG A 16 15.31 -12.50 8.51
C ARG A 16 15.90 -11.14 8.82
N ARG A 17 15.51 -10.53 9.95
CA ARG A 17 16.02 -9.21 10.34
C ARG A 17 17.54 -9.24 10.56
N ALA A 18 18.06 -10.28 11.22
CA ALA A 18 19.50 -10.45 11.42
C ALA A 18 20.25 -10.59 10.08
N TRP A 19 19.75 -11.45 9.18
CA TRP A 19 20.33 -11.66 7.86
C TRP A 19 20.35 -10.38 7.02
N LEU A 20 19.26 -9.61 7.02
CA LEU A 20 19.18 -8.34 6.30
C LEU A 20 20.22 -7.33 6.79
N ARG A 21 20.38 -7.20 8.12
CA ARG A 21 21.39 -6.28 8.70
C ARG A 21 22.81 -6.68 8.34
N GLU A 22 23.11 -7.98 8.31
CA GLU A 22 24.42 -8.49 7.93
C GLU A 22 24.70 -8.29 6.43
N ARG A 23 23.73 -8.63 5.58
CA ARG A 23 23.86 -8.59 4.12
C ARG A 23 23.87 -7.16 3.56
N PHE A 24 23.08 -6.28 4.17
CA PHE A 24 22.83 -4.91 3.73
C PHE A 24 22.96 -3.93 4.92
N PRO A 25 24.19 -3.69 5.42
CA PRO A 25 24.40 -2.86 6.60
C PRO A 25 24.00 -1.39 6.42
N GLN A 26 23.88 -0.93 5.16
CA GLN A 26 23.42 0.41 4.81
C GLN A 26 21.91 0.48 4.46
N GLY A 27 21.18 -0.62 4.69
CA GLY A 27 19.80 -0.79 4.25
C GLY A 27 19.68 -1.18 2.77
N MET A 28 18.42 -1.34 2.34
CA MET A 28 18.07 -1.75 0.98
C MET A 28 17.36 -0.62 0.25
N SER A 29 17.49 -0.60 -1.08
CA SER A 29 16.74 0.36 -1.88
C SER A 29 15.24 0.02 -1.91
N GLY A 30 14.39 1.03 -2.12
CA GLY A 30 12.96 0.80 -2.32
C GLY A 30 12.65 -0.14 -3.49
N HIS A 31 13.47 -0.12 -4.54
CA HIS A 31 13.35 -1.07 -5.66
C HIS A 31 13.55 -2.52 -5.21
N TRP A 32 14.56 -2.78 -4.37
CA TRP A 32 14.81 -4.12 -3.83
C TRP A 32 13.61 -4.60 -3.01
N TRP A 33 13.06 -3.76 -2.13
CA TRP A 33 11.86 -4.08 -1.35
C TRP A 33 10.66 -4.39 -2.24
N ASN A 34 10.39 -3.55 -3.24
CA ASN A 34 9.30 -3.77 -4.19
C ASN A 34 9.42 -5.12 -4.90
N THR A 35 10.61 -5.49 -5.38
CA THR A 35 10.77 -6.78 -6.04
C THR A 35 10.66 -7.96 -5.07
N MET A 36 11.09 -7.82 -3.83
CA MET A 36 10.94 -8.89 -2.84
C MET A 36 9.47 -9.16 -2.50
N VAL A 37 8.67 -8.11 -2.38
CA VAL A 37 7.22 -8.24 -2.16
C VAL A 37 6.53 -8.76 -3.41
N GLU A 38 6.93 -8.32 -4.61
CA GLU A 38 6.41 -8.85 -5.88
C GLU A 38 6.68 -10.37 -6.02
N LEU A 39 7.88 -10.82 -5.69
CA LEU A 39 8.20 -12.26 -5.66
C LEU A 39 7.33 -13.00 -4.64
N ALA A 40 7.09 -12.41 -3.46
CA ALA A 40 6.22 -12.99 -2.44
C ALA A 40 4.75 -13.06 -2.92
N GLU A 41 4.28 -12.04 -3.63
CA GLU A 41 2.98 -12.03 -4.29
C GLU A 41 2.88 -13.19 -5.29
N GLN A 42 3.85 -13.34 -6.19
CA GLN A 42 3.86 -14.38 -7.22
C GLN A 42 3.85 -15.79 -6.64
N HIS A 43 4.58 -16.03 -5.54
CA HIS A 43 4.64 -17.33 -4.88
C HIS A 43 3.45 -17.62 -3.94
N SER A 44 2.75 -16.58 -3.47
CA SER A 44 1.51 -16.70 -2.68
C SER A 44 0.25 -16.72 -3.54
N ALA A 45 0.36 -16.44 -4.84
CA ALA A 45 -0.72 -16.61 -5.79
C ALA A 45 -1.23 -18.06 -5.72
N ARG A 46 -2.46 -18.30 -6.17
CA ARG A 46 -3.15 -19.60 -6.04
C ARG A 46 -2.97 -20.44 -7.31
N PRO A 47 -1.86 -21.17 -7.54
CA PRO A 47 -1.85 -22.23 -8.52
C PRO A 47 -2.75 -23.37 -8.01
N PRO A 48 -3.22 -24.28 -8.88
CA PRO A 48 -4.15 -25.35 -8.52
C PRO A 48 -3.61 -26.38 -7.50
N ILE A 49 -2.38 -26.21 -6.98
CA ILE A 49 -1.61 -27.22 -6.25
C ILE A 49 -1.26 -26.78 -4.82
N THR A 50 -1.34 -25.49 -4.48
CA THR A 50 -0.91 -25.01 -3.15
C THR A 50 -1.99 -25.22 -2.11
N SER A 51 -1.62 -25.88 -1.00
CA SER A 51 -2.53 -26.08 0.13
C SER A 51 -2.81 -24.76 0.87
N GLU A 52 -3.96 -24.66 1.55
CA GLU A 52 -4.30 -23.45 2.30
C GLU A 52 -3.27 -23.07 3.39
N PRO A 53 -2.72 -24.00 4.19
CA PRO A 53 -1.69 -23.69 5.18
C PRO A 53 -0.42 -23.12 4.55
N GLU A 54 0.03 -23.69 3.43
CA GLU A 54 1.21 -23.22 2.71
C GLU A 54 1.01 -21.82 2.14
N ARG A 55 -0.17 -21.55 1.56
CA ARG A 55 -0.54 -20.20 1.09
C ARG A 55 -0.52 -19.18 2.23
N LEU A 56 -1.13 -19.50 3.38
CA LEU A 56 -1.12 -18.62 4.55
C LEU A 56 0.31 -18.38 5.07
N GLN A 57 1.19 -19.39 5.01
CA GLN A 57 2.61 -19.21 5.33
C GLN A 57 3.30 -18.25 4.37
N GLN A 58 3.06 -18.35 3.06
CA GLN A 58 3.61 -17.40 2.08
C GLN A 58 3.07 -15.98 2.29
N LEU A 59 1.80 -15.82 2.65
CA LEU A 59 1.23 -14.52 2.97
C LEU A 59 1.86 -13.92 4.24
N ARG A 60 2.07 -14.71 5.29
CA ARG A 60 2.80 -14.26 6.49
C ARG A 60 4.22 -13.81 6.16
N PHE A 61 4.90 -14.53 5.27
CA PHE A 61 6.21 -14.11 4.79
C PHE A 61 6.14 -12.77 4.05
N ALA A 62 5.17 -12.57 3.15
CA ALA A 62 4.96 -11.29 2.48
C ALA A 62 4.69 -10.15 3.46
N CYS A 63 3.89 -10.37 4.51
CA CYS A 63 3.66 -9.39 5.58
C CYS A 63 4.97 -9.01 6.26
N SER A 64 5.78 -10.00 6.64
CA SER A 64 7.06 -9.71 7.29
C SER A 64 7.99 -8.87 6.42
N LEU A 65 7.95 -9.05 5.10
CA LEU A 65 8.75 -8.23 4.17
C LEU A 65 8.23 -6.80 4.10
N LEU A 66 6.90 -6.62 4.17
CA LEU A 66 6.30 -5.29 4.24
C LEU A 66 6.65 -4.59 5.55
N ASP A 67 6.51 -5.27 6.69
CA ASP A 67 6.81 -4.71 8.01
C ASP A 67 8.30 -4.33 8.11
N LEU A 68 9.20 -5.25 7.73
CA LEU A 68 10.64 -4.97 7.67
C LEU A 68 10.98 -3.88 6.65
N GLY A 69 10.22 -3.82 5.55
CA GLY A 69 10.33 -2.78 4.54
C GLY A 69 10.07 -1.42 5.14
N VAL A 70 8.92 -1.25 5.80
CA VAL A 70 8.53 0.00 6.46
C VAL A 70 9.57 0.41 7.51
N GLU A 71 10.04 -0.54 8.33
CA GLU A 71 11.12 -0.30 9.32
C GLU A 71 12.42 0.20 8.70
N GLN A 72 12.72 -0.18 7.45
CA GLN A 72 14.01 0.07 6.79
C GLN A 72 13.91 0.99 5.57
N GLY A 73 12.83 1.77 5.46
CA GLY A 73 12.73 2.86 4.47
C GLY A 73 12.03 2.50 3.15
N LEU A 74 11.24 1.43 3.10
CA LEU A 74 10.23 1.28 2.05
C LEU A 74 9.27 2.47 2.13
N HIS A 75 9.05 3.13 0.99
CA HIS A 75 8.16 4.27 0.94
C HIS A 75 6.73 3.86 1.35
N PRO A 76 6.06 4.61 2.26
CA PRO A 76 4.73 4.28 2.76
C PRO A 76 3.68 3.92 1.71
N VAL A 77 3.64 4.69 0.62
CA VAL A 77 2.75 4.43 -0.53
C VAL A 77 2.88 2.98 -1.02
N PHE A 78 4.10 2.50 -1.24
CA PHE A 78 4.31 1.14 -1.75
C PHE A 78 3.91 0.09 -0.72
N ALA A 79 4.21 0.31 0.57
CA ALA A 79 3.82 -0.62 1.63
C ALA A 79 2.30 -0.81 1.66
N VAL A 80 1.55 0.29 1.63
CA VAL A 80 0.08 0.28 1.62
C VAL A 80 -0.48 -0.33 0.35
N GLN A 81 0.03 0.06 -0.82
CA GLN A 81 -0.41 -0.48 -2.10
C GLN A 81 -0.21 -1.99 -2.19
N TRP A 82 0.94 -2.50 -1.73
CA TRP A 82 1.19 -3.93 -1.69
C TRP A 82 0.27 -4.67 -0.71
N ALA A 83 0.09 -4.13 0.50
CA ALA A 83 -0.80 -4.72 1.50
C ALA A 83 -2.25 -4.77 0.97
N ALA A 84 -2.75 -3.67 0.42
CA ALA A 84 -4.08 -3.58 -0.18
C ALA A 84 -4.24 -4.55 -1.36
N ARG A 85 -3.27 -4.61 -2.27
CA ARG A 85 -3.28 -5.52 -3.43
C ARG A 85 -3.36 -6.99 -3.00
N LEU A 86 -2.54 -7.39 -2.04
CA LEU A 86 -2.55 -8.75 -1.48
C LEU A 86 -3.90 -9.07 -0.81
N ALA A 87 -4.40 -8.17 0.04
CA ALA A 87 -5.70 -8.34 0.71
C ALA A 87 -6.85 -8.47 -0.29
N GLN A 88 -6.94 -7.56 -1.27
CA GLN A 88 -7.96 -7.57 -2.31
C GLN A 88 -7.93 -8.87 -3.13
N ARG A 89 -6.72 -9.34 -3.49
CA ARG A 89 -6.54 -10.60 -4.22
C ARG A 89 -7.11 -11.78 -3.43
N GLU A 90 -6.79 -11.90 -2.14
CA GLU A 90 -7.27 -13.01 -1.32
C GLU A 90 -8.78 -12.99 -1.11
N LEU A 91 -9.37 -11.79 -0.94
CA LEU A 91 -10.82 -11.63 -0.84
C LEU A 91 -11.52 -11.98 -2.15
N ARG A 92 -10.96 -11.59 -3.30
CA ARG A 92 -11.49 -11.97 -4.63
C ARG A 92 -11.52 -13.48 -4.83
N TYR A 93 -10.58 -14.20 -4.23
CA TYR A 93 -10.55 -15.67 -4.24
C TYR A 93 -11.43 -16.33 -3.17
N GLY A 94 -12.23 -15.55 -2.45
CA GLY A 94 -13.16 -16.04 -1.43
C GLY A 94 -12.50 -16.42 -0.12
N THR A 95 -11.25 -16.00 0.13
CA THR A 95 -10.59 -16.24 1.42
C THR A 95 -11.34 -15.50 2.52
N ASN A 96 -11.60 -16.17 3.63
CA ASN A 96 -12.18 -15.52 4.81
C ASN A 96 -11.19 -14.48 5.35
N ALA A 97 -11.60 -13.21 5.43
CA ALA A 97 -10.78 -12.14 5.96
C ALA A 97 -10.21 -12.44 7.37
N ALA A 98 -10.93 -13.20 8.21
CA ALA A 98 -10.48 -13.57 9.56
C ALA A 98 -9.26 -14.52 9.57
N THR A 99 -8.97 -15.20 8.47
CA THR A 99 -7.84 -16.15 8.40
C THR A 99 -6.59 -15.51 7.81
N LEU A 100 -6.70 -14.28 7.29
CA LEU A 100 -5.56 -13.52 6.79
C LEU A 100 -4.63 -13.11 7.93
N PRO A 101 -3.33 -12.95 7.67
CA PRO A 101 -2.44 -12.26 8.59
C PRO A 101 -2.99 -10.87 8.92
N GLU A 102 -2.77 -10.40 10.15
CA GLU A 102 -3.35 -9.16 10.69
C GLU A 102 -3.16 -7.96 9.74
N THR A 103 -1.93 -7.74 9.26
CA THR A 103 -1.56 -6.68 8.31
C THR A 103 -2.32 -6.72 6.98
N LEU A 104 -2.84 -7.89 6.58
CA LEU A 104 -3.60 -8.09 5.33
C LEU A 104 -5.11 -8.23 5.55
N THR A 105 -5.59 -8.14 6.78
CA THR A 105 -7.02 -7.97 7.02
C THR A 105 -7.45 -6.58 6.51
N PRO A 106 -8.71 -6.37 6.08
CA PRO A 106 -9.19 -5.02 5.72
C PRO A 106 -8.94 -3.98 6.80
N ASP A 107 -9.14 -4.35 8.07
CA ASP A 107 -8.86 -3.48 9.23
C ASP A 107 -7.36 -3.19 9.35
N GLY A 108 -6.51 -4.20 9.21
CA GLY A 108 -5.05 -4.05 9.28
C GLY A 108 -4.47 -3.20 8.17
N VAL A 109 -4.94 -3.35 6.92
CA VAL A 109 -4.51 -2.49 5.80
C VAL A 109 -4.95 -1.05 6.02
N ALA A 110 -6.17 -0.83 6.53
CA ALA A 110 -6.66 0.51 6.87
C ALA A 110 -5.84 1.15 7.99
N HIS A 111 -5.54 0.42 9.07
CA HIS A 111 -4.66 0.89 10.13
C HIS A 111 -3.25 1.21 9.63
N LEU A 112 -2.67 0.34 8.78
CA LEU A 112 -1.37 0.59 8.16
C LEU A 112 -1.39 1.88 7.35
N ALA A 113 -2.39 2.06 6.48
CA ALA A 113 -2.53 3.26 5.66
C ALA A 113 -2.63 4.53 6.52
N LEU A 114 -3.56 4.56 7.48
CA LEU A 114 -3.78 5.74 8.32
C LEU A 114 -2.60 6.04 9.25
N SER A 115 -1.94 5.02 9.80
CA SER A 115 -0.77 5.22 10.67
C SER A 115 0.46 5.76 9.94
N LEU A 116 0.56 5.50 8.63
CA LEU A 116 1.66 5.97 7.80
C LEU A 116 1.37 7.32 7.12
N LEU A 117 0.14 7.84 7.23
CA LEU A 117 -0.16 9.19 6.78
C LEU A 117 0.57 10.20 7.68
N ALA A 118 1.51 10.93 7.09
CA ALA A 118 2.22 12.00 7.79
C ALA A 118 1.39 13.30 7.90
N VAL A 119 0.28 13.40 7.16
CA VAL A 119 -0.53 14.61 7.03
C VAL A 119 -1.84 14.47 7.81
N PRO A 120 -2.18 15.40 8.72
CA PRO A 120 -3.47 15.40 9.39
C PRO A 120 -4.63 15.58 8.42
N TYR A 121 -5.80 15.03 8.76
CA TYR A 121 -7.00 15.11 7.91
C TYR A 121 -7.34 16.53 7.43
N ALA A 122 -7.33 17.51 8.33
CA ALA A 122 -7.70 18.89 7.98
C ALA A 122 -6.73 19.52 6.97
N GLU A 123 -5.45 19.15 7.04
CA GLU A 123 -4.46 19.60 6.06
C GLU A 123 -4.65 18.89 4.72
N ALA A 124 -4.94 17.59 4.73
CA ALA A 124 -5.27 16.84 3.52
C ALA A 124 -6.49 17.41 2.80
N GLU A 125 -7.55 17.76 3.53
CA GLU A 125 -8.73 18.41 2.98
C GLU A 125 -8.38 19.74 2.30
N ALA A 126 -7.57 20.59 2.95
CA ALA A 126 -7.11 21.85 2.37
C ALA A 126 -6.18 21.66 1.16
N LEU A 127 -5.35 20.61 1.15
CA LEU A 127 -4.52 20.24 -0.01
C LEU A 127 -5.39 19.83 -1.19
N THR A 128 -6.40 18.99 -0.95
CA THR A 128 -7.31 18.53 -2.00
C THR A 128 -8.15 19.67 -2.57
N GLU A 129 -8.69 20.56 -1.74
CA GLU A 129 -9.44 21.74 -2.24
C GLU A 129 -8.57 22.68 -3.08
N ARG A 130 -7.30 22.88 -2.71
CA ARG A 130 -6.34 23.65 -3.52
C ARG A 130 -6.03 22.96 -4.83
N GLY A 131 -5.84 21.65 -4.82
CA GLY A 131 -5.66 20.85 -6.04
C GLY A 131 -6.86 20.95 -6.98
N LYS A 132 -8.10 20.89 -6.46
CA LYS A 132 -9.32 21.11 -7.24
C LYS A 132 -9.36 22.50 -7.88
N ALA A 133 -9.03 23.54 -7.11
CA ALA A 133 -9.01 24.90 -7.62
C ALA A 133 -7.99 25.06 -8.76
N LEU A 134 -6.78 24.52 -8.58
CA LEU A 134 -5.75 24.53 -9.62
C LEU A 134 -6.19 23.77 -10.87
N LEU A 135 -6.72 22.55 -10.71
CA LEU A 135 -7.29 21.77 -11.81
C LEU A 135 -8.38 22.53 -12.55
N ALA A 136 -9.28 23.21 -11.84
CA ALA A 136 -10.33 24.02 -12.43
C ALA A 136 -9.77 25.18 -13.28
N THR A 137 -8.68 25.81 -12.84
CA THR A 137 -8.00 26.87 -13.62
C THR A 137 -7.26 26.34 -14.86
N LEU A 138 -6.76 25.10 -14.81
CA LEU A 138 -6.10 24.44 -15.94
C LEU A 138 -7.11 23.81 -16.92
N ALA A 139 -8.36 23.59 -16.48
CA ALA A 139 -9.38 22.85 -17.19
C ALA A 139 -10.26 23.68 -18.14
N GLU A 140 -10.06 25.00 -18.26
CA GLU A 140 -10.88 25.83 -19.16
C GLU A 140 -10.72 25.43 -20.64
N ASP A 141 -9.56 24.89 -21.06
CA ASP A 141 -9.32 24.48 -22.46
C ASP A 141 -8.58 23.12 -22.65
N ALA A 142 -8.17 22.43 -21.58
CA ALA A 142 -7.36 21.21 -21.69
C ALA A 142 -8.21 19.91 -21.69
N SER A 143 -7.91 18.99 -22.61
CA SER A 143 -8.47 17.64 -22.63
C SER A 143 -7.95 16.77 -21.45
N PRO A 144 -8.64 15.69 -21.06
CA PRO A 144 -8.22 14.87 -19.90
C PRO A 144 -6.77 14.36 -19.96
N GLY A 145 -6.23 14.04 -21.15
CA GLY A 145 -4.83 13.62 -21.31
C GLY A 145 -3.82 14.76 -21.23
N GLU A 146 -4.21 15.98 -21.61
CA GLU A 146 -3.38 17.18 -21.50
C GLU A 146 -3.32 17.69 -20.06
N ARG A 147 -4.39 17.50 -19.28
CA ARG A 147 -4.43 17.83 -17.85
C ARG A 147 -3.38 17.06 -17.04
N GLY A 148 -3.21 15.77 -17.31
CA GLY A 148 -2.17 14.95 -16.66
C GLY A 148 -0.76 15.47 -16.97
N MET A 149 -0.48 15.81 -18.24
CA MET A 149 0.82 16.39 -18.61
C MET A 149 1.07 17.78 -18.01
N LEU A 150 0.05 18.62 -17.88
CA LEU A 150 0.18 19.96 -17.29
C LEU A 150 0.49 19.91 -15.79
N LEU A 151 -0.12 18.97 -15.07
CA LEU A 151 0.17 18.72 -13.65
C LEU A 151 1.59 18.18 -13.45
N ASP A 152 2.02 17.21 -14.27
CA ASP A 152 3.39 16.67 -14.24
C ASP A 152 4.46 17.75 -14.57
N SER A 153 4.06 18.81 -15.28
CA SER A 153 4.95 19.90 -15.71
C SER A 153 5.10 21.01 -14.68
N GLN A 154 4.26 21.05 -13.64
CA GLN A 154 4.34 22.04 -12.56
C GLN A 154 4.68 21.34 -11.26
N PRO A 155 5.95 21.34 -10.83
CA PRO A 155 6.32 20.80 -9.52
C PRO A 155 5.67 21.65 -8.44
N ASP A 156 4.57 21.16 -7.88
CA ASP A 156 3.86 21.73 -6.76
C ASP A 156 3.91 20.71 -5.61
N GLU A 157 4.62 21.09 -4.54
CA GLU A 157 4.83 20.21 -3.39
C GLU A 157 3.52 19.80 -2.71
N ASP A 158 2.49 20.64 -2.80
CA ASP A 158 1.19 20.40 -2.19
C ASP A 158 0.36 19.43 -3.06
N LEU A 159 0.46 19.50 -4.38
CA LEU A 159 -0.07 18.47 -5.28
C LEU A 159 0.62 17.12 -5.09
N ASP A 160 1.95 17.10 -4.96
CA ASP A 160 2.72 15.88 -4.69
C ASP A 160 2.29 15.22 -3.37
N LYS A 161 2.06 16.03 -2.32
CA LYS A 161 1.52 15.52 -1.04
C LYS A 161 0.12 14.95 -1.23
N ALA A 162 -0.77 15.67 -1.93
CA ALA A 162 -2.14 15.20 -2.19
C ALA A 162 -2.15 13.86 -2.97
N ALA A 163 -1.32 13.73 -4.00
CA ALA A 163 -1.17 12.50 -4.78
C ALA A 163 -0.64 11.33 -3.93
N ARG A 164 0.31 11.59 -3.01
CA ARG A 164 0.80 10.54 -2.08
C ARG A 164 -0.30 10.06 -1.14
N ILE A 165 -1.14 10.97 -0.64
CA ILE A 165 -2.29 10.63 0.21
C ILE A 165 -3.30 9.78 -0.59
N ASP A 166 -3.65 10.21 -1.80
CA ASP A 166 -4.52 9.45 -2.72
C ASP A 166 -3.99 8.03 -2.97
N HIS A 167 -2.70 7.91 -3.31
CA HIS A 167 -2.07 6.62 -3.55
C HIS A 167 -2.03 5.68 -2.33
N MET A 168 -2.21 6.19 -1.11
CA MET A 168 -2.33 5.39 0.11
C MET A 168 -3.79 5.06 0.43
N ILE A 169 -4.73 5.99 0.21
CA ILE A 169 -6.12 5.83 0.62
C ILE A 169 -6.97 5.15 -0.46
N SER A 170 -6.82 5.51 -1.72
CA SER A 170 -7.65 4.97 -2.82
C SER A 170 -7.59 3.44 -2.97
N PRO A 171 -6.44 2.76 -2.72
CA PRO A 171 -6.40 1.29 -2.64
C PRO A 171 -7.30 0.67 -1.56
N LEU A 172 -7.78 1.45 -0.58
CA LEU A 172 -8.70 0.97 0.45
C LEU A 172 -10.16 0.92 -0.02
N GLU A 173 -10.53 1.60 -1.12
CA GLU A 173 -11.93 1.66 -1.56
C GLU A 173 -12.57 0.27 -1.73
N PRO A 174 -11.92 -0.71 -2.39
CA PRO A 174 -12.48 -2.06 -2.51
C PRO A 174 -12.53 -2.83 -1.18
N LEU A 175 -11.76 -2.40 -0.19
CA LEU A 175 -11.68 -3.02 1.14
C LEU A 175 -12.67 -2.40 2.13
N ALA A 176 -13.14 -1.17 1.89
CA ALA A 176 -13.96 -0.40 2.84
C ALA A 176 -15.27 -1.10 3.24
N ALA A 177 -15.82 -1.95 2.38
CA ALA A 177 -17.01 -2.76 2.66
C ALA A 177 -16.72 -3.99 3.56
N HIS A 178 -15.45 -4.35 3.74
CA HIS A 178 -14.99 -5.52 4.49
C HIS A 178 -14.33 -5.16 5.83
N ILE A 179 -14.16 -3.87 6.12
CA ILE A 179 -13.69 -3.35 7.42
C ILE A 179 -14.75 -3.64 8.48
N ARG A 180 -14.35 -4.27 9.58
CA ARG A 180 -15.24 -4.70 10.67
C ARG A 180 -15.37 -3.63 11.74
N ASP A 181 -14.31 -2.89 12.00
CA ASP A 181 -14.37 -1.76 12.93
C ASP A 181 -15.18 -0.61 12.29
N ALA A 182 -16.33 -0.29 12.89
CA ALA A 182 -17.22 0.74 12.36
C ALA A 182 -16.61 2.15 12.39
N GLY A 183 -15.79 2.45 13.40
CA GLY A 183 -15.08 3.73 13.51
C GLY A 183 -14.01 3.86 12.44
N LEU A 184 -13.20 2.82 12.25
CA LEU A 184 -12.21 2.75 11.19
C LEU A 184 -12.83 2.82 9.80
N SER A 185 -13.96 2.12 9.58
CA SER A 185 -14.69 2.16 8.31
C SER A 185 -15.21 3.57 8.01
N ALA A 186 -15.76 4.25 9.02
CA ALA A 186 -16.21 5.63 8.88
C ALA A 186 -15.05 6.58 8.58
N GLU A 187 -13.90 6.41 9.23
CA GLU A 187 -12.70 7.20 8.99
C GLU A 187 -12.15 6.99 7.58
N VAL A 188 -11.99 5.74 7.12
CA VAL A 188 -11.53 5.44 5.75
C VAL A 188 -12.47 6.03 4.71
N ARG A 189 -13.79 5.91 4.88
CA ARG A 189 -14.77 6.51 3.97
C ARG A 189 -14.66 8.02 3.92
N ARG A 190 -14.50 8.65 5.09
CA ARG A 190 -14.30 10.10 5.21
C ARG A 190 -13.02 10.56 4.48
N TRP A 191 -11.94 9.78 4.51
CA TRP A 191 -10.74 10.05 3.73
C TRP A 191 -10.95 9.85 2.22
N LEU A 192 -11.63 8.76 1.81
CA LEU A 192 -11.96 8.51 0.41
C LEU A 192 -12.83 9.63 -0.19
N ASP A 193 -13.79 10.17 0.57
CA ASP A 193 -14.66 11.25 0.11
C ASP A 193 -13.91 12.55 -0.17
N VAL A 194 -12.85 12.86 0.59
CA VAL A 194 -11.98 14.02 0.33
C VAL A 194 -11.26 13.84 -1.00
N LEU A 195 -10.73 12.64 -1.26
CA LEU A 195 -9.80 12.37 -2.36
C LEU A 195 -10.49 12.01 -3.68
N ARG A 196 -11.79 11.69 -3.67
CA ARG A 196 -12.62 11.32 -4.84
C ARG A 196 -12.57 12.27 -6.03
N TYR A 197 -12.08 13.48 -5.85
CA TYR A 197 -11.99 14.50 -6.89
C TYR A 197 -10.62 14.58 -7.58
N LEU A 198 -9.61 13.86 -7.06
CA LEU A 198 -8.30 13.75 -7.69
C LEU A 198 -8.26 12.66 -8.77
N ASN A 199 -9.28 11.80 -8.84
CA ASN A 199 -9.42 10.69 -9.78
C ASN A 199 -10.45 10.98 -10.89
#